data_AF-A0A843VJQ6-F1
#
_entry.id   AF-A0A843VJQ6-F1
#
_cell.length_a   1.000
_cell.length_b   1.000
_cell.length_c   1.000
_cell.angle_alpha   90.00
_cell.angle_beta   90.00
_cell.angle_gamma   90.00
#
_symmetry.space_group_name_H-M   'P 1'
#
loop_
_entity.id
_entity.type
_entity.pdbx_description
1 polymer ?
#
loop_
_entity_poly.entity_id
_entity_poly.type
_entity_poly.pdbx_seq_one_letter_code
_entity_poly.pdbx_strand_id
1 'polypeptide(L)'
;MEWWVAKEALRLHPPTPLMLPHRANADIKLVGYDVPKGSNVLVNVWAIARNPAVWKDPLEFGPERFADEDMDMKGHDFRLLPFGAERRVCPDAQLGINMVQSMLGHLLHQFWWERRSMLPSTAIPPARFAISVPAQT
;
A
#
# COMPACT_ATOMS: atom_id res chain seq x y z
N MET A 1 -2.68 4.46 -17.73
CA MET A 1 -1.20 4.64 -17.63
C MET A 1 -0.85 3.96 -16.33
N GLU A 2 -0.41 2.71 -16.43
CA GLU A 2 -0.53 1.77 -15.32
C GLU A 2 0.72 1.80 -14.44
N TRP A 3 0.56 2.39 -13.26
CA TRP A 3 1.62 2.52 -12.27
C TRP A 3 1.71 1.27 -11.38
N TRP A 4 2.04 0.14 -12.01
CA TRP A 4 2.11 -1.18 -11.35
C TRP A 4 3.02 -1.19 -10.12
N VAL A 5 4.14 -0.47 -10.17
CA VAL A 5 5.08 -0.36 -9.04
C VAL A 5 4.42 0.28 -7.82
N ALA A 6 3.62 1.33 -8.03
CA ALA A 6 2.91 2.00 -6.94
C ALA A 6 1.76 1.13 -6.38
N LYS A 7 1.02 0.43 -7.26
CA LYS A 7 -0.01 -0.54 -6.85
C LYS A 7 0.60 -1.63 -5.97
N GLU A 8 1.72 -2.21 -6.39
CA GLU A 8 2.39 -3.29 -5.65
C GLU A 8 3.00 -2.82 -4.34
N ALA A 9 3.60 -1.62 -4.33
CA ALA A 9 4.12 -1.01 -3.11
C ALA A 9 3.00 -0.78 -2.07
N LEU A 10 1.85 -0.27 -2.51
CA LEU A 10 0.70 -0.04 -1.63
C LEU A 10 -0.01 -1.32 -1.20
N ARG A 11 0.00 -2.38 -2.03
CA ARG A 11 -0.45 -3.72 -1.64
C ARG A 11 0.40 -4.26 -0.49
N LEU A 12 1.71 -4.26 -0.66
CA LEU A 12 2.63 -4.82 0.35
C LEU A 12 2.77 -3.91 1.57
N HIS A 13 2.76 -2.60 1.39
CA HIS A 13 3.02 -1.63 2.46
C HIS A 13 1.90 -0.58 2.54
N PRO A 14 0.66 -0.99 2.86
CA PRO A 14 -0.42 -0.04 3.04
C PRO A 14 -0.11 0.88 4.24
N PRO A 15 -0.19 2.22 4.09
CA PRO A 15 0.06 3.14 5.19
C PRO A 15 -0.86 2.93 6.39
N THR A 16 -2.08 2.44 6.15
CA THR A 16 -3.10 2.14 7.16
C THR A 16 -3.46 0.65 7.15
N PRO A 17 -2.62 -0.25 7.70
CA PRO A 17 -2.77 -1.70 7.56
C PRO A 17 -4.05 -2.29 8.20
N LEU A 18 -4.65 -1.59 9.18
CA LEU A 18 -5.92 -1.95 9.82
C LEU A 18 -7.09 -1.02 9.47
N MET A 19 -6.86 -0.11 8.50
CA MET A 19 -7.79 0.98 8.17
C MET A 19 -8.16 1.87 9.37
N LEU A 20 -8.96 2.90 9.12
CA LEU A 20 -9.57 3.66 10.21
C LEU A 20 -10.70 2.84 10.85
N PRO A 21 -10.88 2.88 12.17
CA PRO A 21 -11.96 2.14 12.83
C PRO A 21 -13.33 2.54 12.30
N HIS A 22 -14.13 1.56 11.92
CA HIS A 22 -15.56 1.70 11.73
C HIS A 22 -16.29 1.43 13.04
N ARG A 23 -17.49 1.98 13.19
CA ARG A 23 -18.35 1.72 14.35
C ARG A 23 -19.70 1.17 13.90
N ALA A 24 -20.08 0.01 14.43
CA ALA A 24 -21.37 -0.61 14.12
C ALA A 24 -22.51 0.30 14.60
N ASN A 25 -23.41 0.69 13.70
CA ASN A 25 -24.55 1.56 13.99
C ASN A 25 -25.81 0.81 14.46
N ALA A 26 -25.83 -0.51 14.27
CA ALA A 26 -26.86 -1.44 14.70
C ALA A 26 -26.22 -2.79 15.04
N ASP A 27 -27.00 -3.67 15.66
CA ASP A 27 -26.62 -5.08 15.82
C ASP A 27 -26.66 -5.73 14.42
N ILE A 28 -25.55 -6.32 14.00
CA ILE A 28 -25.41 -6.95 12.68
C ILE A 28 -24.83 -8.35 12.81
N LYS A 29 -25.12 -9.23 11.84
CA LYS A 29 -24.43 -10.51 11.71
C LYS A 29 -23.39 -10.42 10.59
N LEU A 30 -22.12 -10.62 10.93
CA LEU A 30 -20.99 -10.56 10.00
C LEU A 30 -20.33 -11.94 9.92
N VAL A 31 -20.37 -12.58 8.74
CA VAL A 31 -19.81 -13.93 8.51
C VAL A 31 -20.28 -14.94 9.58
N GLY A 32 -21.55 -14.87 9.97
CA GLY A 32 -22.14 -15.73 11.00
C GLY A 32 -21.95 -15.27 12.44
N TYR A 33 -21.09 -14.29 12.72
CA TYR A 33 -20.87 -13.74 14.07
C TYR A 33 -21.78 -12.57 14.37
N ASP A 34 -22.31 -12.51 15.59
CA ASP A 34 -23.11 -11.38 16.06
C ASP A 34 -22.17 -10.23 16.51
N VAL A 35 -22.32 -9.07 15.87
CA VAL A 35 -21.56 -7.85 16.15
C VAL A 35 -22.52 -6.82 16.76
N PRO A 36 -22.42 -6.55 18.07
CA PRO A 36 -23.29 -5.59 18.73
C PRO A 36 -23.09 -4.17 18.23
N LYS A 37 -24.15 -3.37 18.30
CA LYS A 37 -24.13 -1.92 18.07
C LYS A 37 -23.07 -1.27 18.96
N GLY A 38 -22.30 -0.36 18.37
CA GLY A 38 -21.26 0.39 19.06
C GLY A 38 -19.89 -0.29 19.06
N SER A 39 -19.79 -1.54 18.60
CA SER A 39 -18.53 -2.26 18.38
C SER A 39 -17.61 -1.52 17.41
N ASN A 40 -16.31 -1.55 17.70
CA ASN A 40 -15.28 -1.11 16.75
C ASN A 40 -14.98 -2.24 15.77
N VAL A 41 -14.97 -1.92 14.48
CA VAL A 41 -14.68 -2.85 13.39
C VAL A 41 -13.46 -2.33 12.63
N LEU A 42 -12.42 -3.15 12.55
CA LEU A 42 -11.17 -2.85 11.85
C LEU A 42 -11.05 -3.78 10.64
N VAL A 43 -10.61 -3.23 9.51
CA VAL A 43 -10.41 -4.00 8.28
C VAL A 43 -8.92 -4.23 8.12
N ASN A 44 -8.50 -5.49 8.26
CA ASN A 44 -7.10 -5.87 8.14
C ASN A 44 -6.68 -5.99 6.66
N VAL A 45 -6.49 -4.85 6.01
CA VAL A 45 -6.06 -4.80 4.60
C VAL A 45 -4.66 -5.38 4.40
N TRP A 46 -3.80 -5.33 5.42
CA TRP A 46 -2.48 -5.98 5.39
C TRP A 46 -2.57 -7.50 5.22
N ALA A 47 -3.52 -8.14 5.91
CA ALA A 47 -3.77 -9.57 5.80
C ALA A 47 -4.40 -9.93 4.46
N ILE A 48 -5.37 -9.15 3.98
CA ILE A 48 -6.00 -9.34 2.65
C ILE A 48 -4.93 -9.29 1.55
N ALA A 49 -4.07 -8.28 1.59
CA ALA A 49 -2.99 -8.10 0.65
C ALA A 49 -1.98 -9.25 0.62
N ARG A 50 -1.89 -10.07 1.68
CA ARG A 50 -0.95 -11.19 1.81
C ARG A 50 -1.61 -12.56 1.77
N ASN A 51 -2.92 -12.61 1.50
CA ASN A 51 -3.64 -13.86 1.50
C ASN A 51 -3.25 -14.72 0.28
N PRO A 52 -2.64 -15.91 0.45
CA PRO A 52 -2.26 -16.79 -0.66
C PRO A 52 -3.44 -17.34 -1.46
N ALA A 53 -4.66 -17.31 -0.89
CA ALA A 53 -5.87 -17.67 -1.61
C ALA A 53 -6.32 -16.58 -2.61
N VAL A 54 -5.80 -15.36 -2.48
CA VAL A 54 -6.15 -14.20 -3.31
C VAL A 54 -4.97 -13.79 -4.21
N TRP A 55 -3.75 -13.88 -3.69
CA TRP A 55 -2.53 -13.40 -4.34
C TRP A 55 -1.53 -14.56 -4.51
N LYS A 56 -1.11 -14.80 -5.76
CA LYS A 56 0.02 -15.70 -6.04
C LYS A 56 1.32 -15.07 -5.53
N ASP A 57 2.14 -15.86 -4.83
CA ASP A 57 3.40 -15.45 -4.22
C ASP A 57 3.25 -14.12 -3.43
N PRO A 58 2.38 -14.11 -2.40
CA PRO A 58 1.83 -12.89 -1.82
C PRO A 58 2.86 -12.00 -1.11
N LEU A 59 4.00 -12.55 -0.74
CA LEU A 59 5.08 -11.85 -0.05
C LEU A 59 6.13 -11.27 -1.02
N GLU A 60 6.10 -11.69 -2.29
CA GLU A 60 7.01 -11.18 -3.30
C GLU A 60 6.52 -9.85 -3.84
N PHE A 61 7.47 -8.94 -4.08
CA PHE A 61 7.24 -7.69 -4.79
C PHE A 61 7.32 -7.97 -6.29
N GLY A 62 6.17 -8.09 -6.95
CA GLY A 62 6.07 -8.37 -8.39
C GLY A 62 5.03 -7.49 -9.06
N PRO A 63 5.38 -6.25 -9.47
CA PRO A 63 4.45 -5.31 -10.13
C PRO A 63 3.75 -5.87 -11.37
N GLU A 64 4.40 -6.78 -12.08
CA GLU A 64 3.91 -7.39 -13.32
C GLU A 64 2.56 -8.11 -13.12
N ARG A 65 2.20 -8.49 -11.88
CA ARG A 65 0.88 -9.07 -11.58
C ARG A 65 -0.30 -8.18 -11.94
N PHE A 66 -0.07 -6.87 -12.09
CA PHE A 66 -1.09 -5.90 -12.49
C PHE A 66 -1.15 -5.68 -14.01
N ALA A 67 -0.37 -6.42 -14.80
CA ALA A 67 -0.35 -6.26 -16.25
C ALA A 67 -1.61 -6.77 -16.93
N ASP A 68 -2.11 -7.92 -16.47
CA ASP A 68 -3.24 -8.62 -17.10
C ASP A 68 -4.57 -8.37 -16.36
N GLU A 69 -4.53 -7.75 -15.18
CA GLU A 69 -5.70 -7.43 -14.36
C GLU A 69 -5.84 -5.92 -14.16
N ASP A 70 -6.96 -5.36 -14.60
CA ASP A 70 -7.34 -3.97 -14.33
C ASP A 70 -7.85 -3.83 -12.88
N MET A 71 -6.93 -4.01 -11.93
CA MET A 71 -7.19 -3.78 -10.52
C MET A 71 -7.08 -2.30 -10.18
N ASP A 72 -8.09 -1.78 -9.51
CA ASP A 72 -8.16 -0.40 -9.09
C ASP A 72 -7.64 -0.20 -7.66
N MET A 73 -7.24 1.03 -7.33
CA MET A 73 -6.89 1.43 -5.96
C MET A 73 -7.97 2.33 -5.33
N LYS A 74 -9.09 2.56 -6.04
CA LYS A 74 -10.13 3.52 -5.65
C LYS A 74 -11.26 2.86 -4.86
N GLY A 75 -11.10 1.58 -4.51
CA GLY A 75 -12.02 0.86 -3.63
C GLY A 75 -13.14 0.13 -4.37
N HIS A 76 -12.98 -0.18 -5.66
CA HIS A 76 -13.88 -1.09 -6.37
C HIS A 76 -13.38 -2.54 -6.30
N ASP A 77 -12.08 -2.76 -6.15
CA ASP A 77 -11.50 -4.09 -5.91
C ASP A 77 -11.09 -4.29 -4.44
N PHE A 78 -11.85 -5.15 -3.72
CA PHE A 78 -11.60 -5.44 -2.30
C PHE A 78 -10.29 -6.20 -2.03
N ARG A 79 -9.61 -6.70 -3.06
CA ARG A 79 -8.29 -7.32 -2.91
C ARG A 79 -7.20 -6.26 -2.69
N LEU A 80 -7.41 -5.02 -3.14
CA LEU A 80 -6.46 -3.91 -3.07
C LEU A 80 -7.13 -2.63 -2.52
N LEU A 81 -7.02 -2.43 -1.20
CA LEU A 81 -7.72 -1.35 -0.48
C LEU A 81 -6.78 -0.34 0.22
N PRO A 82 -5.79 0.26 -0.46
CA PRO A 82 -4.87 1.18 0.20
C PRO A 82 -5.52 2.49 0.66
N PHE A 83 -6.70 2.81 0.11
CA PHE A 83 -7.48 4.01 0.46
C PHE A 83 -8.87 3.67 1.01
N GLY A 84 -9.13 2.39 1.31
CA GLY A 84 -10.46 1.91 1.67
C GLY A 84 -11.42 1.82 0.49
N ALA A 85 -12.71 1.70 0.80
CA ALA A 85 -13.78 1.53 -0.17
C ALA A 85 -15.08 2.20 0.30
N GLU A 86 -16.02 2.32 -0.64
CA GLU A 86 -17.40 2.74 -0.41
C GLU A 86 -17.52 4.11 0.31
N ARG A 87 -18.52 4.27 1.18
CA ARG A 87 -18.92 5.54 1.81
C ARG A 87 -17.82 6.22 2.64
N ARG A 88 -16.79 5.49 3.02
CA ARG A 88 -15.67 5.96 3.86
C ARG A 88 -14.33 5.79 3.15
N VAL A 89 -14.32 5.68 1.82
CA VAL A 89 -13.11 5.77 1.02
C VAL A 89 -12.39 7.09 1.29
N CYS A 90 -11.06 7.07 1.26
CA CYS A 90 -10.25 8.28 1.43
C CYS A 90 -10.69 9.35 0.42
N PRO A 91 -11.10 10.55 0.88
CA PRO A 91 -11.55 11.61 -0.02
C PRO A 91 -10.45 12.07 -0.98
N ASP A 92 -9.18 11.95 -0.57
CA ASP A 92 -8.00 12.39 -1.32
C ASP A 92 -7.26 11.23 -2.01
N ALA A 93 -7.90 10.07 -2.21
CA ALA A 93 -7.27 8.90 -2.83
C ALA A 93 -6.56 9.25 -4.16
N GLN A 94 -7.24 9.99 -5.04
CA GLN A 94 -6.67 10.37 -6.34
C GLN A 94 -5.46 11.31 -6.19
N LEU A 95 -5.50 12.24 -5.24
CA LEU A 95 -4.38 13.14 -4.97
C LEU A 95 -3.17 12.36 -4.46
N GLY A 96 -3.37 11.46 -3.49
CA GLY A 96 -2.32 10.60 -2.95
C GLY A 96 -1.67 9.73 -4.02
N ILE A 97 -2.48 9.12 -4.90
CA ILE A 97 -2.01 8.34 -6.04
C ILE A 97 -1.13 9.19 -6.96
N ASN A 98 -1.62 10.38 -7.35
CA ASN A 98 -0.88 11.29 -8.24
C ASN A 98 0.42 11.78 -7.61
N MET A 99 0.43 12.07 -6.31
CA MET A 99 1.63 12.50 -5.58
C MET A 99 2.69 11.41 -5.56
N VAL A 100 2.33 10.18 -5.18
CA VAL A 100 3.27 9.04 -5.15
C VAL A 100 3.87 8.81 -6.53
N GLN A 101 3.04 8.83 -7.58
CA GLN A 101 3.50 8.62 -8.96
C GLN A 101 4.43 9.74 -9.43
N SER A 102 4.06 10.99 -9.18
CA SER A 102 4.89 12.15 -9.53
C SER A 102 6.23 12.12 -8.79
N MET A 103 6.22 11.91 -7.47
CA MET A 103 7.44 11.84 -6.68
C MET A 103 8.34 10.70 -7.13
N LEU A 104 7.78 9.50 -7.33
CA LEU A 104 8.53 8.35 -7.82
C LEU A 104 9.13 8.62 -9.21
N GLY A 105 8.36 9.22 -10.13
CA GLY A 105 8.85 9.60 -11.45
C GLY A 105 10.03 10.58 -11.40
N HIS A 106 9.92 11.63 -10.59
CA HIS A 106 11.02 12.60 -10.41
C HIS A 106 12.25 11.94 -9.76
N LEU A 107 12.04 11.12 -8.74
CA LEU A 107 13.10 10.43 -8.02
C LEU A 107 13.86 9.45 -8.91
N LEU A 108 13.15 8.67 -9.73
CA LEU A 108 13.78 7.72 -10.65
C LEU A 108 14.44 8.39 -11.85
N HIS A 109 13.91 9.53 -12.32
CA HIS A 109 14.47 10.23 -13.47
C HIS A 109 15.70 11.09 -13.12
N GLN A 110 15.74 11.69 -11.94
CA GLN A 110 16.78 12.67 -11.57
C GLN A 110 17.95 12.07 -10.78
N PHE A 111 17.78 10.88 -10.19
CA PHE A 111 18.78 10.30 -9.31
C PHE A 111 19.19 8.89 -9.74
N TRP A 112 20.45 8.56 -9.47
CA TRP A 112 20.94 7.19 -9.53
C TRP A 112 20.85 6.53 -8.16
N TRP A 113 20.37 5.30 -8.14
CA TRP A 113 20.05 4.57 -6.93
C TRP A 113 21.05 3.45 -6.72
N GLU A 114 21.73 3.45 -5.58
CA GLU A 114 22.68 2.41 -5.17
C GLU A 114 22.46 2.09 -3.70
N ARG A 115 22.59 0.82 -3.32
CA ARG A 115 22.52 0.43 -1.90
C ARG A 115 23.79 0.89 -1.19
N ARG A 116 23.65 1.45 0.01
CA ARG A 116 24.80 1.88 0.83
C ARG A 116 25.84 0.77 1.01
N SER A 117 25.40 -0.49 1.17
CA SER A 117 26.29 -1.65 1.30
C SER A 117 27.17 -1.91 0.07
N MET A 118 26.85 -1.31 -1.07
CA MET A 118 27.61 -1.45 -2.33
C MET A 118 28.57 -0.29 -2.55
N LEU A 119 28.55 0.75 -1.70
CA LEU A 119 29.48 1.87 -1.77
C LEU A 119 30.71 1.60 -0.89
N PRO A 120 31.93 1.91 -1.37
CA PRO A 120 33.11 1.98 -0.51
C PRO A 120 32.85 2.94 0.66
N SER A 121 33.32 2.63 1.87
CA SER A 121 33.11 3.46 3.07
C SER A 121 33.63 4.90 2.94
N THR A 122 34.47 5.17 1.94
CA THR A 122 35.10 6.46 1.63
C THR A 122 34.44 7.20 0.47
N ALA A 123 33.44 6.62 -0.22
CA ALA A 123 32.78 7.28 -1.33
C ALA A 123 31.82 8.36 -0.82
N ILE A 124 32.16 9.63 -1.04
CA ILE A 124 31.22 10.75 -0.93
C ILE A 124 30.40 10.76 -2.22
N PRO A 125 29.12 10.38 -2.22
CA PRO A 125 28.34 10.39 -3.44
C PRO A 125 28.18 11.86 -3.91
N PRO A 126 28.32 12.14 -5.23
CA PRO A 126 28.24 13.50 -5.74
C PRO A 126 26.83 14.06 -5.47
N ALA A 127 26.71 14.98 -4.52
CA ALA A 127 25.47 15.63 -4.09
C ALA A 127 24.22 14.71 -4.16
N ARG A 128 24.27 13.53 -3.50
CA ARG A 128 23.11 12.62 -3.42
C ARG A 128 22.54 12.65 -2.01
N PHE A 129 21.27 13.02 -1.88
CA PHE A 129 20.51 12.79 -0.65
C PHE A 129 20.45 11.29 -0.39
N ALA A 130 21.20 10.80 0.59
CA ALA A 130 21.07 9.44 1.09
C ALA A 130 19.92 9.41 2.10
N ILE A 131 18.79 8.81 1.74
CA ILE A 131 17.75 8.47 2.73
C ILE A 131 18.30 7.31 3.56
N SER A 132 18.84 7.62 4.75
CA SER A 132 19.21 6.59 5.72
C SER A 132 17.96 6.18 6.51
N VAL A 133 17.51 4.94 6.34
CA VAL A 133 16.58 4.32 7.30
C VAL A 133 17.42 3.96 8.55
N PRO A 134 17.04 4.37 9.77
CA PRO A 134 17.72 3.91 10.98
C PRO A 134 17.58 2.39 11.06
N ALA A 135 18.68 1.69 11.31
CA ALA A 135 18.62 0.29 11.69
C ALA A 135 17.78 0.19 12.97
N GLN A 136 16.72 -0.60 12.93
CA GLN A 136 15.96 -0.94 14.13
C GLN A 136 16.86 -1.80 15.03
N THR A 137 17.08 -1.33 16.25
CA THR A 137 17.61 -2.10 17.38
C THR A 137 16.56 -2.18 18.45
#